data_AF-A0A2K5KLX1-F1
#
_entry.id   AF-A0A2K5KLX1-F1
#
_cell.length_a   1.000
_cell.length_b   1.000
_cell.length_c   1.000
_cell.angle_alpha   90.00
_cell.angle_beta   90.00
_cell.angle_gamma   90.00
#
_symmetry.space_group_name_H-M   'P 1'
#
loop_
_entity.id
_entity.type
_entity.pdbx_description
1 polymer ?
#
loop_
_entity_poly.entity_id
_entity_poly.type
_entity_poly.pdbx_seq_one_letter_code
_entity_poly.pdbx_strand_id
1 'polypeptide(L)'
;MNGKRPVEPGPTRVGKKGKKEVMAEFSNAIMEETLKKQVAEAWSCGTPFSHETIVRDMDPFLHCMIPNFIQRLQKELMNLDFHENYNDLYKFQQSDDLKKRASHLCFKENSV
;
A
#
# COMPACT_ATOMS: atom_id res chain seq x y z
N MET A 1 44.11 31.26 -39.03
CA MET A 1 44.16 31.16 -37.56
C MET A 1 42.76 30.86 -37.06
N ASN A 2 42.64 29.71 -36.41
CA ASN A 2 41.41 29.08 -35.95
C ASN A 2 40.82 29.85 -34.75
N GLY A 3 39.49 29.92 -34.63
CA GLY A 3 38.87 30.57 -33.47
C GLY A 3 37.34 30.62 -33.48
N LYS A 4 36.65 29.56 -33.92
CA LYS A 4 35.21 29.43 -33.64
C LYS A 4 35.05 28.82 -32.25
N ARG A 5 34.56 29.64 -31.30
CA ARG A 5 34.15 29.17 -29.96
C ARG A 5 33.01 28.15 -30.10
N PRO A 6 33.08 26.97 -29.47
CA PRO A 6 31.91 26.14 -29.27
C PRO A 6 30.97 26.85 -28.28
N VAL A 7 29.72 27.09 -28.68
CA VAL A 7 28.65 27.35 -27.72
C VAL A 7 28.30 26.00 -27.12
N GLU A 8 28.64 25.84 -25.84
CA GLU A 8 28.17 24.76 -24.97
C GLU A 8 26.65 24.60 -25.13
N PRO A 9 26.13 23.41 -25.46
CA PRO A 9 24.71 23.14 -25.30
C PRO A 9 24.41 23.16 -23.79
N GLY A 10 23.79 24.25 -23.34
CA GLY A 10 23.33 24.39 -21.96
C GLY A 10 22.45 23.21 -21.53
N PRO A 11 22.34 22.96 -20.22
CA PRO A 11 21.70 21.76 -19.70
C PRO A 11 20.25 21.75 -20.17
N THR A 12 19.95 20.79 -21.04
CA THR A 12 18.60 20.46 -21.44
C THR A 12 17.84 20.20 -20.16
N ARG A 13 16.86 21.08 -19.88
CA ARG A 13 15.99 20.97 -18.72
C ARG A 13 15.42 19.56 -18.73
N VAL A 14 15.93 18.71 -17.85
CA VAL A 14 15.40 17.38 -17.60
C VAL A 14 13.96 17.61 -17.23
N GLY A 15 13.07 17.32 -18.19
CA GLY A 15 11.64 17.40 -17.97
C GLY A 15 11.35 16.64 -16.69
N LYS A 16 10.71 17.32 -15.74
CA LYS A 16 10.13 16.70 -14.54
C LYS A 16 9.32 15.51 -15.04
N LYS A 17 9.92 14.33 -14.96
CA LYS A 17 9.27 13.06 -15.24
C LYS A 17 8.23 12.97 -14.14
N GLY A 18 7.00 13.34 -14.48
CA GLY A 18 5.87 13.29 -13.56
C GLY A 18 5.93 11.95 -12.88
N LYS A 19 6.15 11.97 -11.56
CA LYS A 19 6.19 10.78 -10.73
C LYS A 19 4.81 10.15 -10.92
N LYS A 20 4.75 9.11 -11.75
CA LYS A 20 3.53 8.36 -12.00
C LYS A 20 3.17 7.75 -10.65
N GLU A 21 2.19 8.34 -9.98
CA GLU A 21 1.56 7.74 -8.80
C GLU A 21 1.12 6.34 -9.23
N VAL A 22 1.79 5.33 -8.69
CA VAL A 22 1.37 3.96 -8.84
C VAL A 22 0.30 3.77 -7.78
N MET A 23 -0.95 3.98 -8.18
CA MET A 23 -2.09 3.72 -7.31
C MET A 23 -2.14 2.23 -7.01
N ALA A 24 -2.11 1.89 -5.73
CA ALA A 24 -2.30 0.54 -5.26
C ALA A 24 -3.80 0.28 -5.13
N GLU A 25 -4.30 -0.72 -5.86
CA GLU A 25 -5.70 -1.15 -5.81
C GLU A 25 -5.82 -2.41 -4.94
N PHE A 26 -6.98 -2.58 -4.31
CA PHE A 26 -7.29 -3.82 -3.60
C PHE A 26 -7.46 -4.98 -4.57
N SER A 27 -7.34 -6.20 -4.05
CA SER A 27 -7.72 -7.38 -4.82
C SER A 27 -9.20 -7.27 -5.25
N ASN A 28 -9.45 -7.40 -6.56
CA ASN A 28 -10.81 -7.36 -7.12
C ASN A 28 -11.74 -8.39 -6.48
N ALA A 29 -11.18 -9.51 -6.01
CA ALA A 29 -11.93 -10.57 -5.38
C ALA A 29 -12.56 -10.15 -4.05
N ILE A 30 -11.99 -9.18 -3.33
CA ILE A 30 -12.57 -8.65 -2.08
C ILE A 30 -13.66 -7.61 -2.36
N MET A 31 -13.58 -6.91 -3.49
CA MET A 31 -14.60 -5.94 -3.89
C MET A 31 -15.83 -6.59 -4.53
N GLU A 32 -15.83 -7.91 -4.69
CA GLU A 32 -16.93 -8.65 -5.28
C GLU A 32 -18.17 -8.58 -4.37
N GLU A 33 -19.28 -8.11 -4.92
CA GLU A 33 -20.48 -7.77 -4.14
C GLU A 33 -21.10 -8.99 -3.43
N THR A 34 -21.04 -10.18 -4.03
CA THR A 34 -21.60 -11.37 -3.39
C THR A 34 -20.74 -11.80 -2.20
N LEU A 35 -19.41 -11.80 -2.35
CA LEU A 35 -18.48 -12.06 -1.25
C LEU A 35 -18.65 -11.04 -0.12
N LYS A 36 -18.79 -9.75 -0.42
CA LYS A 36 -19.00 -8.71 0.59
C LYS A 36 -20.27 -8.95 1.41
N LYS A 37 -21.36 -9.38 0.77
CA LYS A 37 -22.62 -9.72 1.45
C LYS A 37 -22.47 -10.95 2.34
N GLN A 38 -21.80 -12.00 1.85
CA GLN A 38 -21.56 -13.22 2.64
C GLN A 38 -20.70 -12.93 3.87
N VAL A 39 -19.66 -12.12 3.72
CA VAL A 39 -18.81 -11.68 4.83
C VAL A 39 -19.60 -10.84 5.83
N ALA A 40 -20.46 -9.92 5.36
CA ALA A 40 -21.31 -9.10 6.24
C ALA A 40 -22.35 -9.93 7.01
N GLU A 41 -22.93 -10.95 6.37
CA GLU A 41 -23.84 -11.91 7.01
C GLU A 41 -23.12 -12.71 8.08
N ALA A 42 -21.98 -13.33 7.73
CA ALA A 42 -21.16 -14.04 8.69
C ALA A 42 -20.81 -13.11 9.86
N TRP A 43 -20.39 -11.87 9.56
CA TRP A 43 -20.06 -10.85 10.57
C TRP A 43 -21.19 -10.66 11.57
N SER A 44 -22.40 -10.44 11.07
CA SER A 44 -23.61 -10.23 11.85
C SER A 44 -24.01 -11.46 12.67
N CYS A 45 -23.85 -12.66 12.11
CA CYS A 45 -24.20 -13.92 12.76
C CYS A 45 -23.12 -14.45 13.72
N GLY A 46 -21.91 -13.87 13.72
CA GLY A 46 -20.81 -14.36 14.54
C GLY A 46 -20.26 -15.72 14.09
N THR A 47 -20.47 -16.11 12.83
CA THR A 47 -20.09 -17.44 12.30
C THR A 47 -18.74 -17.42 11.58
N PRO A 48 -17.92 -18.48 11.67
CA PRO A 48 -16.70 -18.57 10.88
C PRO A 48 -17.03 -18.56 9.37
N PHE A 49 -16.15 -17.97 8.58
CA PHE A 49 -16.31 -17.86 7.13
C PHE A 49 -14.96 -18.10 6.45
N SER A 50 -14.89 -19.06 5.53
CA SER A 50 -13.64 -19.40 4.85
C SER A 50 -13.84 -19.35 3.34
N HIS A 51 -13.10 -18.45 2.70
CA HIS A 51 -13.04 -18.28 1.25
C HIS A 51 -11.57 -18.13 0.82
N GLU A 52 -11.24 -18.44 -0.43
CA GLU A 52 -9.86 -18.37 -0.96
C GLU A 52 -9.21 -16.97 -0.75
N THR A 53 -10.04 -15.93 -0.76
CA THR A 53 -9.61 -14.53 -0.72
C THR A 53 -9.80 -13.87 0.64
N ILE A 54 -10.52 -14.51 1.56
CA ILE A 54 -10.80 -13.99 2.90
C ILE A 54 -11.17 -15.13 3.85
N VAL A 55 -10.54 -15.15 5.01
CA VAL A 55 -10.83 -16.10 6.09
C VAL A 55 -11.19 -15.31 7.33
N ARG A 56 -12.34 -15.64 7.94
CA ARG A 56 -12.80 -15.10 9.22
C ARG A 56 -12.97 -16.25 10.19
N ASP A 57 -12.38 -16.08 11.37
CA ASP A 57 -12.42 -17.06 12.45
C ASP A 57 -12.70 -16.34 13.78
N MET A 58 -13.16 -17.11 14.76
CA MET A 58 -13.65 -16.63 16.06
C MET A 58 -12.81 -17.16 17.23
N ASP A 59 -11.93 -18.12 17.00
CA ASP A 59 -11.07 -18.74 18.03
C ASP A 59 -9.62 -18.24 17.91
N PRO A 60 -8.99 -17.70 18.98
CA PRO A 60 -9.52 -17.40 20.31
C PRO A 60 -10.35 -16.10 20.40
N PHE A 61 -10.36 -15.30 19.34
CA PHE A 61 -11.18 -14.09 19.20
C PHE A 61 -11.50 -13.84 17.72
N LEU A 62 -12.49 -12.98 17.47
CA LEU A 62 -12.88 -12.59 16.12
C LEU A 62 -11.70 -11.94 15.37
N HIS A 63 -11.22 -12.61 14.33
CA HIS A 63 -10.18 -12.10 13.44
C HIS A 63 -10.47 -12.45 11.98
N CYS A 64 -9.88 -11.67 11.07
CA CYS A 64 -10.05 -11.83 9.63
C CYS A 64 -8.69 -11.72 8.94
N MET A 65 -8.43 -12.63 8.01
CA MET A 65 -7.23 -12.68 7.17
C MET A 65 -7.61 -12.50 5.71
N ILE A 66 -6.98 -11.53 5.06
CA ILE A 66 -7.20 -11.23 3.64
C ILE A 66 -5.87 -11.41 2.92
N PRO A 67 -5.59 -12.59 2.32
CA PRO A 67 -4.39 -12.79 1.53
C PRO A 67 -4.37 -11.88 0.30
N ASN A 68 -3.17 -11.51 -0.15
CA ASN A 68 -2.96 -10.74 -1.37
C ASN A 68 -3.77 -9.42 -1.43
N PHE A 69 -3.95 -8.77 -0.28
CA PHE A 69 -4.79 -7.58 -0.11
C PHE A 69 -4.45 -6.46 -1.09
N ILE A 70 -3.16 -6.18 -1.29
CA ILE A 70 -2.67 -5.15 -2.19
C ILE A 70 -1.53 -5.72 -3.03
N GLN A 71 -1.55 -5.42 -4.32
CA GLN A 71 -0.42 -5.69 -5.20
C GLN A 71 0.44 -4.42 -5.34
N ARG A 72 1.77 -4.58 -5.28
CA ARG A 72 2.78 -3.57 -5.68
C ARG A 72 3.14 -2.43 -4.70
N LEU A 73 2.83 -2.55 -3.40
CA LEU A 73 3.24 -1.55 -2.38
C LEU A 73 4.65 -1.78 -1.80
N GLN A 74 5.17 -3.01 -1.90
CA GLN A 74 6.41 -3.41 -1.22
C GLN A 74 7.61 -2.52 -1.56
N LYS A 75 7.79 -2.18 -2.84
CA LYS A 75 8.94 -1.39 -3.31
C LYS A 75 8.99 0.01 -2.68
N GLU A 76 7.84 0.62 -2.44
CA GLU A 76 7.77 1.96 -1.86
C GLU A 76 8.03 1.91 -0.34
N LEU A 77 7.50 0.91 0.35
CA LEU A 77 7.74 0.69 1.78
C LEU A 77 9.22 0.39 2.08
N MET A 78 9.91 -0.35 1.20
CA MET A 78 11.33 -0.68 1.37
C MET A 78 12.26 0.53 1.17
N ASN A 79 11.78 1.61 0.55
CA ASN A 79 12.55 2.83 0.35
C ASN A 79 12.38 3.84 1.50
N LEU A 80 11.69 3.44 2.58
CA LEU A 80 11.54 4.27 3.76
C LEU A 80 12.73 4.12 4.69
N ASP A 81 13.00 5.16 5.47
CA ASP A 81 13.94 5.07 6.57
C ASP A 81 13.28 4.29 7.72
N PHE A 82 14.01 3.28 8.23
CA PHE A 82 13.59 2.42 9.32
C PHE A 82 14.44 2.70 10.55
N HIS A 83 13.76 2.85 11.69
CA HIS A 83 14.38 3.14 12.97
C HIS A 83 14.10 2.01 13.96
N GLU A 84 15.10 1.66 14.76
CA GLU A 84 14.95 0.66 15.80
C GLU A 84 14.06 1.21 16.92
N ASN A 85 13.02 0.45 17.26
CA ASN A 85 12.14 0.69 18.39
C ASN A 85 12.29 -0.47 19.36
N TYR A 86 12.71 -0.14 20.58
CA TYR A 86 12.99 -1.10 21.63
C TYR A 86 12.43 -0.64 22.96
N ASN A 87 11.68 -1.53 23.61
CA ASN A 87 11.27 -1.40 24.99
C ASN A 87 11.16 -2.79 25.63
N ASP A 88 10.58 -2.85 26.82
CA ASP A 88 10.27 -4.07 27.56
C ASP A 88 9.30 -5.02 26.84
N LEU A 89 8.39 -4.48 26.02
CA LEU A 89 7.35 -5.24 25.31
C LEU A 89 7.80 -5.74 23.93
N TYR A 90 8.67 -5.00 23.24
CA TYR A 90 9.00 -5.26 21.85
C TYR A 90 10.41 -4.83 21.44
N LYS A 91 10.88 -5.45 20.35
CA LYS A 91 12.07 -5.05 19.61
C LYS A 91 11.84 -5.23 18.10
N PHE A 92 11.63 -4.13 17.37
CA PHE A 92 11.44 -4.18 15.92
C PHE A 92 11.87 -2.87 15.25
N GLN A 93 11.87 -2.84 13.92
CA GLN A 93 12.14 -1.63 13.14
C GLN A 93 10.82 -1.02 12.63
N GLN A 94 10.62 0.26 12.87
CA GLN A 94 9.46 1.01 12.38
C GLN A 94 9.92 2.08 11.39
N SER A 95 9.18 2.23 10.29
CA SER A 95 9.42 3.32 9.36
C SER A 95 9.02 4.68 9.94
N ASP A 96 9.49 5.74 9.30
CA ASP A 96 8.91 7.09 9.42
C ASP A 96 7.37 7.12 9.40
N ASP A 97 6.80 8.14 10.06
CA ASP A 97 5.37 8.40 10.13
C ASP A 97 4.73 8.55 8.73
N LEU A 98 3.87 7.58 8.38
CA LEU A 98 3.17 7.53 7.10
C LEU A 98 2.07 8.61 7.00
N LYS A 99 1.54 9.11 8.12
CA LYS A 99 0.41 10.07 8.15
C LYS A 99 0.76 11.41 7.51
N LYS A 100 2.02 11.84 7.65
CA LYS A 100 2.50 13.14 7.15
C LYS A 100 2.86 13.13 5.66
N ARG A 101 2.93 11.95 5.04
CA ARG A 101 3.30 11.74 3.63
C ARG A 101 2.13 11.36 2.72
N ALA A 102 0.90 11.68 3.13
CA ALA A 102 -0.36 11.32 2.48
C ALA A 102 -0.50 11.71 0.98
N SER A 103 0.50 12.34 0.34
CA SER A 103 0.46 12.66 -1.08
C SER A 103 1.01 11.57 -2.02
N HIS A 104 1.50 10.43 -1.50
CA HIS A 104 2.08 9.37 -2.36
C HIS A 104 1.58 7.95 -2.05
N LEU A 105 0.96 7.74 -0.90
CA LEU A 105 0.43 6.44 -0.44
C LEU A 105 -1.10 6.53 -0.28
N CYS A 106 -1.76 7.17 -1.25
CA CYS A 106 -3.22 7.30 -1.25
C CYS A 106 -3.88 5.98 -1.65
N PHE A 107 -4.53 5.34 -0.68
CA PHE A 107 -5.59 4.37 -0.95
C PHE A 107 -6.88 5.15 -1.23
N LYS A 108 -7.52 4.89 -2.36
CA LYS A 108 -8.92 5.27 -2.55
C LYS A 108 -9.79 4.08 -2.23
N GLU A 109 -10.54 4.18 -1.15
CA GLU A 109 -11.79 3.44 -1.03
C GLU A 109 -12.71 4.00 -2.11
N ASN A 110 -13.01 3.21 -3.15
CA ASN A 110 -14.03 3.59 -4.11
C ASN A 110 -15.38 3.46 -3.40
N SER A 111 -15.87 4.55 -2.79
CA SER A 111 -17.24 4.62 -2.32
C SER A 111 -18.18 4.39 -3.50
N VAL A 112 -19.02 3.36 -3.36
CA VAL A 112 -20.27 3.20 -4.11
C VAL A 112 -21.32 4.14 -3.49
#